data_AF-A0A951UN64-F1
#
_entry.id   AF-A0A951UN64-F1
#
_cell.length_a   1.000
_cell.length_b   1.000
_cell.length_c   1.000
_cell.angle_alpha   90.00
_cell.angle_beta   90.00
_cell.angle_gamma   90.00
#
_symmetry.space_group_name_H-M   'P 1'
#
loop_
_entity.id
_entity.type
_entity.pdbx_description
1 polymer ?
#
loop_
_entity_poly.entity_id
_entity_poly.type
_entity_poly.pdbx_seq_one_letter_code
_entity_poly.pdbx_strand_id
1 'polypeptide(L)' 'MLSTSYRDIQLFRFDDRTGITFIFAGEDLQVSVPPNGQWSFLNVTEL' A
#
# COMPACT_ATOMS: atom_id res chain seq x y z
N MET A 1 23.78 15.68 1.82
CA MET A 1 22.76 14.65 1.54
C MET A 1 21.64 14.84 2.55
N LEU A 2 20.47 15.29 2.11
CA LEU A 2 19.30 15.50 2.97
C LEU A 2 18.70 14.13 3.30
N SER A 3 19.19 13.52 4.36
CA SER A 3 18.48 12.43 5.05
C SER A 3 17.29 13.07 5.75
N THR A 4 16.13 13.13 5.10
CA THR A 4 14.89 13.35 5.84
C THR A 4 14.70 12.15 6.75
N SER A 5 14.96 12.33 8.05
CA SER A 5 14.82 11.32 9.11
C SER A 5 13.38 10.83 9.34
N TYR A 6 12.48 11.11 8.40
CA TYR A 6 11.12 10.59 8.40
C TYR A 6 11.19 9.15 7.90
N ARG A 7 10.94 8.20 8.80
CA ARG A 7 10.64 6.82 8.40
C ARG A 7 9.47 6.86 7.43
N ASP A 8 9.60 6.11 6.34
CA ASP A 8 8.51 5.87 5.42
C ASP A 8 7.33 5.32 6.22
N ILE A 9 6.21 6.06 6.28
CA ILE A 9 5.03 5.63 7.01
C ILE A 9 4.33 4.62 6.10
N GLN A 10 4.63 3.35 6.32
CA GLN A 10 3.89 2.26 5.70
C GLN A 10 2.60 2.05 6.49
N LEU A 11 1.52 2.64 5.99
CA LEU A 11 0.20 2.45 6.57
C LEU A 11 -0.39 1.16 6.01
N PHE A 12 -0.82 0.28 6.91
CA PHE A 12 -1.57 -0.92 6.58
C PHE A 12 -2.99 -0.74 7.08
N ARG A 13 -3.98 -0.88 6.21
CA ARG A 13 -5.40 -0.84 6.57
C ARG A 13 -6.06 -2.13 6.18
N PHE A 14 -6.68 -2.80 7.15
CA PHE A 14 -7.52 -3.96 6.91
C PHE A 14 -8.98 -3.54 6.90
N ASP A 15 -9.72 -3.98 5.89
CA ASP A 15 -11.18 -3.91 5.84
C ASP A 15 -11.75 -5.26 6.27
N ASP A 16 -12.40 -5.29 7.42
CA ASP A 16 -12.98 -6.49 8.02
C ASP A 16 -14.26 -6.98 7.32
N ARG A 17 -14.91 -6.13 6.54
CA ARG A 17 -16.12 -6.48 5.77
C ARG A 17 -15.78 -7.21 4.49
N THR A 18 -14.70 -6.79 3.82
CA THR A 18 -14.25 -7.38 2.54
C THR A 18 -13.07 -8.32 2.69
N GLY A 19 -12.35 -8.25 3.81
CA GLY A 19 -11.11 -8.98 4.07
C GLY A 19 -9.90 -8.44 3.29
N ILE A 20 -10.02 -7.26 2.66
CA ILE A 20 -8.95 -6.68 1.84
C ILE A 20 -7.97 -5.93 2.74
N THR A 21 -6.67 -6.17 2.51
CA THR A 21 -5.59 -5.35 3.10
C THR A 21 -5.10 -4.34 2.09
N PHE A 22 -4.95 -3.10 2.53
CA PHE A 22 -4.46 -1.98 1.73
C PHE A 22 -3.10 -1.52 2.27
N ILE A 23 -2.13 -1.37 1.37
CA ILE A 23 -0.79 -0.89 1.69
C ILE A 23 -0.58 0.45 1.00
N PHE A 24 -0.25 1.46 1.79
CA PHE A 24 -0.04 2.83 1.33
C PHE A 24 1.44 3.19 1.39
N ALA A 25 1.88 4.03 0.43
CA ALA A 25 3.15 4.74 0.51
C ALA A 25 2.85 6.23 0.66
N GLY A 26 3.09 6.77 1.85
CA GLY A 26 2.60 8.10 2.21
C GLY A 26 1.06 8.14 2.24
N GLU A 27 0.46 9.00 1.43
CA GLU A 27 -1.01 9.16 1.33
C GLU A 27 -1.63 8.36 0.17
N ASP A 28 -0.80 7.75 -0.68
CA ASP A 28 -1.26 7.06 -1.88
C ASP A 28 -1.40 5.55 -1.66
N LEU A 29 -2.53 4.99 -2.11
CA LEU A 29 -2.76 3.55 -2.12
C LEU A 29 -1.92 2.90 -3.22
N GLN A 30 -0.99 2.02 -2.84
CA GLN A 30 -0.06 1.36 -3.76
C GLN A 30 -0.45 -0.10 -4.02
N VAL A 31 -0.93 -0.81 -2.99
CA VAL A 31 -1.25 -2.24 -3.11
C VAL A 31 -2.57 -2.55 -2.43
N SER A 32 -3.40 -3.35 -3.10
CA SER A 32 -4.50 -4.07 -2.47
C SER A 32 -4.23 -5.57 -2.48
N VAL A 33 -4.45 -6.21 -1.34
CA VAL A 33 -4.27 -7.64 -1.12
C VAL A 33 -5.63 -8.20 -0.72
N PRO A 34 -6.39 -8.76 -1.68
CA PRO A 34 -7.66 -9.41 -1.39
C PRO A 34 -7.45 -10.76 -0.70
N PRO A 35 -8.50 -11.33 -0.08
CA PRO A 35 -8.42 -12.62 0.62
C PRO A 35 -7.97 -13.81 -0.27
N ASN A 36 -8.15 -13.69 -1.58
CA ASN A 36 -7.74 -14.70 -2.55
C ASN A 36 -6.21 -14.75 -2.79
N GLY A 37 -5.45 -13.84 -2.16
CA GLY A 37 -3.99 -13.79 -2.28
C GLY A 37 -3.49 -13.25 -3.62
N GLN A 38 -4.34 -12.65 -4.46
CA GLN A 38 -3.94 -12.04 -5.72
C GLN A 38 -3.69 -10.55 -5.54
N TRP A 39 -2.41 -10.20 -5.44
CA TRP A 39 -1.98 -8.83 -5.14
C TRP A 39 -2.21 -7.93 -6.34
N SER A 40 -2.80 -6.76 -6.11
CA SER A 40 -3.02 -5.75 -7.14
C SER A 40 -2.18 -4.52 -6.81
N PHE A 41 -1.30 -4.15 -7.72
CA PHE A 41 -0.43 -2.99 -7.61
C PHE A 41 -1.07 -1.84 -8.37
N LEU A 42 -1.50 -0.82 -7.65
CA LEU A 42 -2.11 0.38 -8.21
C LEU A 42 -0.97 1.37 -8.47
N ASN A 43 -0.90 1.90 -9.69
CA ASN A 43 0.12 2.87 -10.12
C ASN A 43 1.50 2.31 -10.55
N VAL A 44 1.56 1.08 -11.06
CA VAL A 44 2.70 0.67 -11.91
C VAL A 44 2.55 1.43 -13.23
N THR A 45 3.15 2.61 -13.33
CA THR A 45 3.37 3.23 -14.64
C THR A 45 4.33 2.28 -15.36
N GLU A 46 3.83 1.56 -16.37
CA GLU A 46 4.69 0.83 -17.31
C GLU A 46 5.69 1.83 -17.88
N LEU A 47 6.97 1.61 -17.56
CA LEU A 47 8.10 2.29 -18.21
C LEU A 47 8.31 1.72 -19.61
#